data_AF-X1BZJ4-F1
#
_entry.id   AF-X1BZJ4-F1
#
_cell.length_a   1.000
_cell.length_b   1.000
_cell.length_c   1.000
_cell.angle_alpha   90.00
_cell.angle_beta   90.00
_cell.angle_gamma   90.00
#
_symmetry.space_group_name_H-M   'P 1'
#
loop_
_entity.id
_entity.type
_entity.pdbx_description
1 polymer ?
#
loop_
_entity_poly.entity_id
_entity_poly.type
_entity_poly.pdbx_seq_one_letter_code
_entity_poly.pdbx_strand_id
1 'polypeptide(L)'
;DGTAFDGPITLVKDFDPPTAPTGLIAVAVSDTQIDLSWTAASDPETGIDHYNVYRGTVLIDTSTETSYSDTGLSELTSYLYEVSAVNGDMMEGPMSDPVTKQTLADTTAPTIDSVWVFSQTTVEVVFSEPVEQTSAETVSNYAIDQGVSISSATLQGDTETVVLTVSTLSED
;
A
#
# COMPACT_ATOMS: atom_id res chain seq x y z
N ASP A 1 -22.42 45.64 -41.65
CA ASP A 1 -21.02 45.25 -41.49
C ASP A 1 -21.04 43.87 -40.87
N GLY A 2 -20.97 42.83 -41.72
CA GLY A 2 -21.07 41.44 -41.32
C GLY A 2 -19.89 40.69 -41.89
N THR A 3 -18.87 40.49 -41.06
CA THR A 3 -17.77 39.56 -41.34
C THR A 3 -18.15 38.22 -40.71
N ALA A 4 -18.78 37.36 -41.51
CA ALA A 4 -19.00 35.98 -41.13
C ALA A 4 -17.65 35.26 -41.03
N PHE A 5 -17.45 34.53 -39.93
CA PHE A 5 -16.34 33.57 -39.80
C PHE A 5 -16.64 32.38 -40.72
N ASP A 6 -16.17 32.42 -41.96
CA ASP A 6 -16.33 31.36 -42.98
C ASP A 6 -15.09 30.46 -43.04
N GLY A 7 -14.67 29.96 -41.88
CA GLY A 7 -13.71 28.86 -41.80
C GLY A 7 -14.48 27.54 -41.65
N PRO A 8 -14.13 26.46 -42.36
CA PRO A 8 -14.75 25.16 -42.09
C PRO A 8 -14.45 24.75 -40.64
N ILE A 9 -15.49 24.59 -39.83
CA ILE A 9 -15.38 23.87 -38.56
C ILE A 9 -15.12 22.42 -38.93
N THR A 10 -13.87 21.98 -38.80
CA THR A 10 -13.51 20.59 -38.99
C THR A 10 -13.70 19.89 -37.66
N LEU A 11 -14.75 19.08 -37.56
CA LEU A 11 -14.95 18.18 -36.42
C LEU A 11 -14.00 16.99 -36.62
N VAL A 12 -12.78 17.10 -36.10
CA VAL A 12 -11.84 15.99 -36.01
C VAL A 12 -12.19 15.25 -34.71
N LYS A 13 -13.04 14.24 -34.84
CA LYS A 13 -13.17 13.23 -33.78
C LYS A 13 -12.10 12.19 -34.05
N ASP A 14 -11.27 11.93 -33.07
CA ASP A 14 -10.28 10.86 -33.14
C ASP A 14 -10.95 9.50 -32.92
N PHE A 15 -10.47 8.51 -33.67
CA PHE A 15 -10.91 7.12 -33.58
C PHE A 15 -9.73 6.16 -33.41
N ASP A 16 -8.51 6.68 -33.33
CA ASP A 16 -7.32 5.90 -33.05
C ASP A 16 -7.03 5.97 -31.55
N PRO A 17 -6.79 4.83 -30.88
CA PRO A 17 -6.39 4.86 -29.48
C PRO A 17 -4.92 5.31 -29.34
N PRO A 18 -4.51 5.81 -28.16
CA PRO A 18 -3.13 6.21 -27.92
C PRO A 18 -2.15 5.03 -28.00
N THR A 19 -0.86 5.32 -28.15
CA THR A 19 0.18 4.29 -28.03
C THR A 19 0.27 3.74 -26.60
N ALA A 20 0.86 2.55 -26.43
CA ALA A 20 1.14 2.02 -25.11
C ALA A 20 2.21 2.87 -24.39
N PRO A 21 2.08 3.11 -23.07
CA PRO A 21 3.19 3.58 -22.25
C PRO A 21 4.37 2.59 -22.33
N THR A 22 5.59 3.11 -22.19
CA THR A 22 6.81 2.28 -22.26
C THR A 22 7.71 2.49 -21.05
N GLY A 23 8.68 1.60 -20.83
CA GLY A 23 9.65 1.77 -19.74
C GLY A 23 8.99 1.79 -18.36
N LEU A 24 7.92 1.00 -18.16
CA LEU A 24 7.29 0.84 -16.86
C LEU A 24 8.30 0.21 -15.87
N ILE A 25 8.51 0.89 -14.75
CA ILE A 25 9.39 0.49 -13.67
C ILE A 25 8.58 0.49 -12.37
N ALA A 26 8.81 -0.52 -11.54
CA ALA A 26 8.26 -0.62 -10.19
C ALA A 26 9.38 -0.69 -9.14
N VAL A 27 9.26 0.15 -8.10
CA VAL A 27 10.19 0.22 -6.97
C VAL A 27 9.42 0.00 -5.68
N ALA A 28 9.77 -1.07 -4.94
CA ALA A 28 9.25 -1.25 -3.60
C ALA A 28 9.95 -0.27 -2.65
N VAL A 29 9.17 0.59 -2.02
CA VAL A 29 9.67 1.62 -1.10
C VAL A 29 9.43 1.26 0.35
N SER A 30 8.41 0.44 0.62
CA SER A 30 8.16 -0.19 1.93
C SER A 30 7.56 -1.60 1.77
N ASP A 31 7.20 -2.18 2.90
CA ASP A 31 6.40 -3.39 3.04
C ASP A 31 4.95 -3.20 2.53
N THR A 32 4.45 -1.97 2.55
CA THR A 32 3.07 -1.61 2.17
C THR A 32 2.95 -0.72 0.93
N GLN A 33 4.07 -0.40 0.26
CA GLN A 33 4.05 0.52 -0.89
C GLN A 33 5.03 0.15 -2.02
N ILE A 34 4.54 0.27 -3.26
CA ILE A 34 5.31 0.21 -4.50
C ILE A 34 5.05 1.48 -5.33
N ASP A 35 6.12 2.16 -5.72
CA ASP A 35 6.06 3.31 -6.63
C ASP A 35 6.29 2.85 -8.07
N LEU A 36 5.43 3.32 -8.97
CA LEU A 36 5.46 3.08 -10.41
C LEU A 36 5.86 4.36 -11.14
N SER A 37 6.65 4.20 -12.20
CA SER A 37 6.93 5.27 -13.16
C SER A 37 7.07 4.69 -14.56
N TRP A 38 6.70 5.48 -15.57
CA TRP A 38 6.77 5.06 -16.96
C TRP A 38 7.11 6.23 -17.88
N THR A 39 7.44 5.92 -19.12
CA THR A 39 7.57 6.88 -20.20
C THR A 39 6.20 7.12 -20.84
N ALA A 40 5.88 8.40 -21.09
CA ALA A 40 4.61 8.82 -21.62
C ALA A 40 4.24 8.11 -22.93
N ALA A 41 2.94 7.84 -23.08
CA ALA A 41 2.34 7.47 -24.35
C ALA A 41 2.22 8.70 -25.28
N SER A 42 1.80 8.46 -26.52
CA SER A 42 1.59 9.51 -27.52
C SER A 42 0.25 9.33 -28.23
N ASP A 43 -0.44 10.45 -28.39
CA ASP A 43 -1.64 10.61 -29.21
C ASP A 43 -1.57 12.01 -29.82
N PRO A 44 -1.25 12.15 -31.11
CA PRO A 44 -1.02 13.47 -31.71
C PRO A 44 -2.29 14.28 -31.95
N GLU A 45 -3.45 13.63 -32.05
CA GLU A 45 -4.74 14.25 -32.36
C GLU A 45 -5.38 14.91 -31.14
N THR A 46 -5.40 14.22 -30.00
CA THR A 46 -6.09 14.66 -28.78
C THR A 46 -5.20 14.71 -27.54
N GLY A 47 -4.01 14.10 -27.60
CA GLY A 47 -3.13 13.98 -26.44
C GLY A 47 -3.59 12.92 -25.44
N ILE A 48 -2.83 12.78 -24.36
CA ILE A 48 -3.19 11.84 -23.28
C ILE A 48 -4.02 12.58 -22.23
N ASP A 49 -5.20 12.05 -21.93
CA ASP A 49 -6.07 12.54 -20.85
C ASP A 49 -5.61 11.98 -19.50
N HIS A 50 -5.44 10.67 -19.41
CA HIS A 50 -4.92 9.98 -18.21
C HIS A 50 -4.31 8.62 -18.55
N TYR A 51 -3.76 7.97 -17.53
CA TYR A 51 -3.27 6.61 -17.53
C TYR A 51 -4.12 5.75 -16.61
N ASN A 52 -4.46 4.54 -17.04
CA ASN A 52 -5.07 3.53 -16.20
C ASN A 52 -3.98 2.64 -15.60
N VAL A 53 -4.00 2.45 -14.28
CA VAL A 53 -3.01 1.65 -13.56
C VAL A 53 -3.64 0.33 -13.13
N TYR A 54 -3.02 -0.78 -13.57
CA TYR A 54 -3.52 -2.13 -13.31
C TYR A 54 -2.61 -2.88 -12.35
N ARG A 55 -3.23 -3.63 -11.44
CA ARG A 55 -2.58 -4.64 -10.61
C ARG A 55 -3.09 -6.00 -11.03
N GLY A 56 -2.27 -6.76 -11.76
CA GLY A 56 -2.75 -7.90 -12.54
C GLY A 56 -3.78 -7.45 -13.57
N THR A 57 -4.94 -8.12 -13.61
CA THR A 57 -6.04 -7.78 -14.53
C THR A 57 -7.02 -6.73 -13.97
N VAL A 58 -6.74 -6.17 -12.80
CA VAL A 58 -7.68 -5.27 -12.08
C VAL A 58 -7.19 -3.84 -12.21
N LEU A 59 -8.06 -2.96 -12.73
CA LEU A 59 -7.84 -1.51 -12.67
C LEU A 59 -7.92 -1.07 -11.21
N ILE A 60 -6.83 -0.52 -10.68
CA ILE A 60 -6.77 -0.06 -9.28
C ILE A 60 -6.97 1.45 -9.16
N ASP A 61 -6.52 2.22 -10.15
CA ASP A 61 -6.62 3.67 -10.14
C ASP A 61 -6.30 4.29 -11.52
N THR A 62 -6.41 5.61 -11.60
CA THR A 62 -5.99 6.43 -12.74
C THR A 62 -4.96 7.48 -12.32
N SER A 63 -4.11 7.93 -13.25
CA SER A 63 -3.14 9.00 -13.01
C SER A 63 -3.05 9.94 -14.22
N THR A 64 -3.00 11.25 -14.00
CA THR A 64 -2.69 12.23 -15.07
C THR A 64 -1.19 12.44 -15.25
N GLU A 65 -0.38 11.92 -14.33
CA GLU A 65 1.08 11.97 -14.35
C GLU A 65 1.66 10.66 -14.92
N THR A 66 2.95 10.64 -15.23
CA THR A 66 3.66 9.41 -15.64
C THR A 66 4.22 8.61 -14.46
N SER A 67 3.52 8.67 -13.32
CA SER A 67 3.85 7.96 -12.09
C SER A 67 2.62 7.68 -11.24
N TYR A 68 2.73 6.69 -10.35
CA TYR A 68 1.70 6.31 -9.40
C TYR A 68 2.32 5.68 -8.15
N SER A 69 1.78 5.99 -6.97
CA SER A 69 2.21 5.37 -5.70
C SER A 69 1.12 4.42 -5.22
N ASP A 70 1.40 3.12 -5.31
CA ASP A 70 0.47 2.09 -4.88
C ASP A 70 0.70 1.74 -3.40
N THR A 71 -0.27 2.04 -2.53
CA THR A 71 -0.18 1.92 -1.06
C THR A 71 -1.18 0.91 -0.50
N GLY A 72 -1.01 0.52 0.77
CA GLY A 72 -1.90 -0.46 1.42
C GLY A 72 -1.69 -1.89 0.93
N LEU A 73 -0.48 -2.18 0.44
CA LEU A 73 -0.07 -3.52 0.02
C LEU A 73 0.26 -4.40 1.23
N SER A 74 0.16 -5.72 1.07
CA SER A 74 0.72 -6.67 2.02
C SER A 74 2.24 -6.80 1.86
N GLU A 75 2.95 -6.96 2.97
CA GLU A 75 4.39 -7.23 3.01
C GLU A 75 4.77 -8.52 2.27
N LEU A 76 6.03 -8.60 1.82
CA LEU A 76 6.61 -9.76 1.12
C LEU A 76 5.74 -10.35 -0.01
N THR A 77 4.88 -9.53 -0.62
CA THR A 77 3.90 -9.97 -1.61
C THR A 77 4.29 -9.45 -2.98
N SER A 78 4.26 -10.33 -3.99
CA SER A 78 4.57 -9.97 -5.38
C SER A 78 3.33 -9.44 -6.10
N TYR A 79 3.47 -8.26 -6.69
CA TYR A 79 2.43 -7.62 -7.50
C TYR A 79 2.92 -7.45 -8.94
N LEU A 80 2.03 -7.74 -9.89
CA LEU A 80 2.22 -7.49 -11.32
C LEU A 80 1.54 -6.17 -11.66
N TYR A 81 2.23 -5.29 -12.38
CA TYR A 81 1.70 -4.01 -12.82
C TYR A 81 1.78 -3.87 -14.33
N GLU A 82 0.74 -3.26 -14.88
CA GLU A 82 0.61 -2.84 -16.27
C GLU A 82 -0.05 -1.45 -16.29
N VAL A 83 0.26 -0.63 -17.29
CA VAL A 83 -0.33 0.70 -17.44
C VAL A 83 -0.74 0.89 -18.89
N SER A 84 -1.95 1.40 -19.13
CA SER A 84 -2.39 1.89 -20.44
C SER A 84 -2.62 3.41 -20.40
N ALA A 85 -2.67 4.02 -21.56
CA ALA A 85 -3.05 5.43 -21.71
C ALA A 85 -4.46 5.56 -22.27
N VAL A 86 -5.15 6.63 -21.90
CA VAL A 86 -6.45 7.04 -22.43
C VAL A 86 -6.30 8.42 -23.06
N ASN A 87 -6.77 8.59 -24.29
CA ASN A 87 -6.67 9.86 -25.00
C ASN A 87 -7.86 10.80 -24.71
N GLY A 88 -7.82 12.02 -25.27
CA GLY A 88 -8.84 13.04 -25.04
C GLY A 88 -10.24 12.70 -25.57
N ASP A 89 -10.34 11.73 -26.47
CA ASP A 89 -11.62 11.17 -26.96
C ASP A 89 -12.08 9.92 -26.15
N MET A 90 -11.42 9.66 -25.00
CA MET A 90 -11.72 8.58 -24.06
C MET A 90 -11.51 7.17 -24.63
N MET A 91 -10.55 7.03 -25.55
CA MET A 91 -10.14 5.74 -26.10
C MET A 91 -8.92 5.21 -25.36
N GLU A 92 -8.98 3.96 -24.91
CA GLU A 92 -7.89 3.29 -24.22
C GLU A 92 -6.96 2.56 -25.21
N GLY A 93 -5.67 2.80 -25.06
CA GLY A 93 -4.61 2.15 -25.83
C GLY A 93 -4.19 0.78 -25.28
N PRO A 94 -3.22 0.12 -25.92
CA PRO A 94 -2.66 -1.12 -25.40
C PRO A 94 -1.93 -0.90 -24.06
N MET A 95 -1.82 -1.96 -23.26
CA MET A 95 -1.01 -1.97 -22.04
C MET A 95 0.48 -1.87 -22.38
N SER A 96 1.25 -1.32 -21.44
CA SER A 96 2.71 -1.43 -21.40
C SER A 96 3.16 -2.89 -21.28
N ASP A 97 4.47 -3.13 -21.45
CA ASP A 97 5.07 -4.38 -20.95
C ASP A 97 4.85 -4.49 -19.43
N PRO A 98 4.53 -5.69 -18.90
CA PRO A 98 4.27 -5.88 -17.48
C PRO A 98 5.56 -5.82 -16.64
N VAL A 99 5.46 -5.33 -15.41
CA VAL A 99 6.53 -5.41 -14.41
C VAL A 99 6.05 -6.09 -13.14
N THR A 100 6.84 -7.01 -12.58
CA THR A 100 6.57 -7.61 -11.27
C THR A 100 7.50 -7.03 -10.23
N LYS A 101 6.94 -6.67 -9.07
CA LYS A 101 7.73 -6.24 -7.92
C LYS A 101 7.15 -6.79 -6.61
N GLN A 102 8.04 -7.24 -5.74
CA GLN A 102 7.69 -7.66 -4.38
C GLN A 102 7.90 -6.48 -3.41
N THR A 103 6.94 -6.28 -2.51
CA THR A 103 7.09 -5.38 -1.36
C THR A 103 8.21 -5.86 -0.43
N LEU A 104 8.69 -4.97 0.44
CA LEU A 104 9.73 -5.30 1.42
C LEU A 104 9.15 -6.12 2.59
N ALA A 105 10.02 -6.60 3.46
CA ALA A 105 9.61 -7.08 4.78
C ALA A 105 9.35 -5.90 5.69
N ASP A 106 8.39 -6.03 6.60
CA ASP A 106 8.28 -5.08 7.70
C ASP A 106 9.53 -5.17 8.61
N THR A 107 10.00 -4.00 9.02
CA THR A 107 11.15 -3.82 9.92
C THR A 107 10.84 -2.86 11.07
N THR A 108 9.61 -2.36 11.13
CA THR A 108 9.12 -1.56 12.24
C THR A 108 8.88 -2.49 13.41
N ALA A 109 9.37 -2.10 14.59
CA ALA A 109 9.13 -2.89 15.78
C ALA A 109 7.78 -2.50 16.38
N PRO A 110 7.00 -3.48 16.89
CA PRO A 110 5.75 -3.20 17.58
C PRO A 110 6.01 -2.36 18.83
N THR A 111 5.10 -1.45 19.10
CA THR A 111 5.08 -0.62 20.31
C THR A 111 3.95 -1.03 21.23
N ILE A 112 4.05 -0.70 22.52
CA ILE A 112 2.93 -0.92 23.45
C ILE A 112 1.89 0.17 23.19
N ASP A 113 0.67 -0.24 22.83
CA ASP A 113 -0.48 0.64 22.66
C ASP A 113 -1.20 0.86 24.01
N SER A 114 -1.52 -0.23 24.72
CA SER A 114 -2.16 -0.13 26.04
C SER A 114 -1.78 -1.27 26.99
N VAL A 115 -1.95 -1.02 28.28
CA VAL A 115 -1.70 -1.99 29.35
C VAL A 115 -2.86 -1.96 30.34
N TRP A 116 -3.41 -3.13 30.65
CA TRP A 116 -4.53 -3.29 31.58
C TRP A 116 -4.18 -4.29 32.67
N VAL A 117 -4.43 -3.94 33.93
CA VAL A 117 -4.39 -4.90 35.03
C VAL A 117 -5.74 -5.60 35.10
N PHE A 118 -5.79 -6.85 34.64
CA PHE A 118 -7.02 -7.64 34.64
C PHE A 118 -7.30 -8.28 36.01
N SER A 119 -6.24 -8.67 36.72
CA SER A 119 -6.33 -9.20 38.08
C SER A 119 -5.04 -8.94 38.87
N GLN A 120 -5.00 -9.31 40.15
CA GLN A 120 -3.78 -9.22 40.96
C GLN A 120 -2.58 -10.00 40.37
N THR A 121 -2.80 -10.94 39.46
CA THR A 121 -1.73 -11.76 38.86
C THR A 121 -1.74 -11.73 37.33
N THR A 122 -2.53 -10.86 36.72
CA THR A 122 -2.74 -10.86 35.27
C THR A 122 -2.69 -9.45 34.73
N VAL A 123 -1.78 -9.22 33.80
CA VAL A 123 -1.65 -7.98 33.04
C VAL A 123 -1.86 -8.30 31.57
N GLU A 124 -2.72 -7.55 30.89
CA GLU A 124 -2.86 -7.58 29.44
C GLU A 124 -2.05 -6.42 28.84
N VAL A 125 -1.23 -6.73 27.85
CA VAL A 125 -0.46 -5.77 27.07
C VAL A 125 -0.93 -5.86 25.63
N VAL A 126 -1.44 -4.76 25.10
CA VAL A 126 -1.86 -4.65 23.70
C VAL A 126 -0.77 -3.92 22.95
N PHE A 127 -0.30 -4.52 21.86
CA PHE A 127 0.70 -3.94 20.97
C PHE A 127 0.03 -3.16 19.83
N SER A 128 0.79 -2.26 19.20
CA SER A 128 0.34 -1.43 18.08
C SER A 128 0.10 -2.20 16.78
N GLU A 129 0.59 -3.44 16.70
CA GLU A 129 0.51 -4.33 15.54
C GLU A 129 0.75 -5.78 15.97
N PRO A 130 0.47 -6.77 15.10
CA PRO A 130 0.75 -8.17 15.37
C PRO A 130 2.20 -8.42 15.77
N VAL A 131 2.40 -9.21 16.82
CA VAL A 131 3.72 -9.58 17.32
C VAL A 131 4.06 -11.02 16.96
N GLU A 132 5.32 -11.27 16.61
CA GLU A 132 5.79 -12.63 16.33
C GLU A 132 5.69 -13.49 17.61
N GLN A 133 5.08 -14.67 17.47
CA GLN A 133 4.72 -15.51 18.61
C GLN A 133 5.90 -15.88 19.50
N THR A 134 7.05 -16.26 18.92
CA THR A 134 8.25 -16.64 19.68
C THR A 134 8.75 -15.46 20.53
N SER A 135 8.80 -14.27 19.95
CA SER A 135 9.17 -13.04 20.65
C SER A 135 8.14 -12.69 21.73
N ALA A 136 6.86 -12.80 21.42
CA ALA A 136 5.75 -12.46 22.32
C ALA A 136 5.63 -13.39 23.54
N GLU A 137 5.98 -14.67 23.38
CA GLU A 137 5.90 -15.66 24.45
C GLU A 137 7.22 -15.81 25.23
N THR A 138 8.27 -15.08 24.82
CA THR A 138 9.56 -15.05 25.50
C THR A 138 9.52 -14.08 26.68
N VAL A 139 9.40 -14.62 27.90
CA VAL A 139 9.31 -13.83 29.16
C VAL A 139 10.43 -12.80 29.32
N SER A 140 11.66 -13.09 28.87
CA SER A 140 12.79 -12.15 29.00
C SER A 140 12.67 -10.88 28.17
N ASN A 141 11.70 -10.81 27.25
CA ASN A 141 11.41 -9.60 26.47
C ASN A 141 10.54 -8.60 27.24
N TYR A 142 10.05 -8.96 28.43
CA TYR A 142 9.16 -8.15 29.24
C TYR A 142 9.81 -7.79 30.57
N ALA A 143 9.53 -6.57 31.02
CA ALA A 143 9.85 -6.09 32.35
C ALA A 143 8.72 -5.20 32.86
N ILE A 144 8.36 -5.37 34.13
CA ILE A 144 7.45 -4.48 34.84
C ILE A 144 8.25 -3.91 36.01
N ASP A 145 8.15 -2.61 36.21
CA ASP A 145 8.86 -1.91 37.29
C ASP A 145 8.43 -2.40 38.68
N GLN A 146 9.07 -1.87 39.73
CA GLN A 146 8.74 -2.16 41.14
C GLN A 146 8.95 -3.63 41.55
N GLY A 147 9.78 -4.37 40.81
CA GLY A 147 10.18 -5.74 41.16
C GLY A 147 9.11 -6.79 40.87
N VAL A 148 8.12 -6.47 40.03
CA VAL A 148 7.11 -7.43 39.58
C VAL A 148 7.77 -8.46 38.67
N SER A 149 7.72 -9.72 39.08
CA SER A 149 8.25 -10.84 38.28
C SER A 149 7.19 -11.37 37.31
N ILE A 150 7.62 -11.81 36.13
CA ILE A 150 6.76 -12.38 35.09
C ILE A 150 7.07 -13.87 35.01
N SER A 151 6.04 -14.70 35.12
CA SER A 151 6.13 -16.17 35.09
C SER A 151 5.74 -16.77 33.75
N SER A 152 4.89 -16.08 32.99
CA SER A 152 4.52 -16.45 31.63
C SER A 152 4.13 -15.22 30.81
N ALA A 153 4.33 -15.32 29.50
CA ALA A 153 3.75 -14.44 28.49
C ALA A 153 3.03 -15.32 27.48
N THR A 154 1.80 -14.97 27.10
CA THR A 154 0.98 -15.77 26.17
C THR A 154 0.31 -14.87 25.16
N LEU A 155 0.65 -15.06 23.89
CA LEU A 155 0.04 -14.35 22.78
C LEU A 155 -1.39 -14.86 22.58
N GLN A 156 -2.35 -13.94 22.50
CA GLN A 156 -3.74 -14.26 22.24
C GLN A 156 -4.00 -14.49 20.76
N GLY A 157 -5.18 -15.02 20.42
CA GLY A 157 -5.54 -15.35 19.04
C GLY A 157 -5.70 -14.15 18.11
N ASP A 158 -5.74 -12.93 18.65
CA ASP A 158 -5.74 -11.67 17.89
C ASP A 158 -4.33 -11.26 17.42
N THR A 159 -3.28 -11.93 17.90
CA THR A 159 -1.86 -11.66 17.61
C THR A 159 -1.32 -10.31 18.07
N GLU A 160 -2.14 -9.48 18.72
CA GLU A 160 -1.78 -8.14 19.20
C GLU A 160 -1.77 -8.06 20.73
N THR A 161 -2.48 -8.98 21.41
CA THR A 161 -2.60 -8.99 22.87
C THR A 161 -1.71 -10.06 23.48
N VAL A 162 -0.86 -9.67 24.42
CA VAL A 162 -0.10 -10.59 25.27
C VAL A 162 -0.62 -10.54 26.70
N VAL A 163 -0.98 -11.71 27.22
CA VAL A 163 -1.36 -11.89 28.62
C VAL A 163 -0.11 -12.30 29.41
N LEU A 164 0.26 -11.47 30.38
CA LEU A 164 1.35 -11.73 31.32
C LEU A 164 0.79 -12.28 32.62
N THR A 165 1.35 -13.41 33.08
CA THR A 165 1.12 -13.88 34.46
C THR A 165 2.24 -13.35 35.35
N VAL A 166 1.88 -12.50 36.30
CA VAL A 166 2.82 -11.76 37.14
C VAL A 166 2.74 -12.19 38.61
N SER A 167 3.77 -11.88 39.38
CA SER A 167 3.67 -11.91 40.85
C SER A 167 2.54 -11.01 41.33
N THR A 168 1.90 -11.38 42.44
CA THR A 168 0.79 -10.64 43.03
C THR A 168 1.11 -9.14 43.13
N LEU A 169 0.30 -8.34 42.43
CA LEU A 169 0.33 -6.88 42.48
C LEU A 169 -0.31 -6.41 43.78
N SER A 170 0.36 -5.54 44.52
CA SER A 170 -0.21 -4.87 45.68
C SER A 170 -1.00 -3.64 45.26
N GLU A 171 -2.18 -3.43 45.83
CA GLU A 171 -2.82 -2.12 45.83
C GLU A 171 -2.02 -1.23 46.79
N ASP A 172 -1.42 -0.14 46.30
CA ASP A 172 -0.85 0.91 47.15
C ASP A 172 -1.94 1.62 47.99
#